data_AF-A0A2K2A4X2-F1
#
_entry.id   AF-A0A2K2A4X2-F1
#
_cell.length_a   1.000
_cell.length_b   1.000
_cell.length_c   1.000
_cell.angle_alpha   90.00
_cell.angle_beta   90.00
_cell.angle_gamma   90.00
#
_symmetry.space_group_name_H-M   'P 1'
#
loop_
_entity.id
_entity.type
_entity.pdbx_description
1 polymer ?
#
loop_
_entity_poly.entity_id
_entity_poly.type
_entity_poly.pdbx_seq_one_letter_code
_entity_poly.pdbx_strand_id
1 'polypeptide(L)'
;MTHHDKVMLLGHSDSYTQDKNMQVTIAFNHFGEGLVQRMPRCRHGYFHVVNNDYTHWEMYAIGGSANPTINSQGNRFVAPDIRFSKEVTKHEDAPDQYKFLSSYIYIYPYINYGILFI
;
A
#
# COMPACT_ATOMS: atom_id res chain seq x y z
N MET A 1 8.37 12.19 0.28
CA MET A 1 7.69 12.52 -0.99
C MET A 1 6.42 13.26 -0.67
N THR A 2 6.03 14.27 -1.47
CA THR A 2 4.82 15.09 -1.29
C THR A 2 4.32 15.57 -2.65
N HIS A 3 3.04 15.96 -2.76
CA HIS A 3 2.46 16.62 -3.95
C HIS A 3 2.65 15.86 -5.28
N HIS A 4 2.12 14.63 -5.36
CA HIS A 4 2.19 13.83 -6.57
C HIS A 4 1.04 12.81 -6.63
N ASP A 5 0.45 12.60 -7.82
CA ASP A 5 -0.66 11.66 -7.97
C ASP A 5 -0.18 10.20 -7.88
N LYS A 6 0.68 9.77 -8.82
CA LYS A 6 1.07 8.36 -8.97
C LYS A 6 2.51 8.13 -8.51
N VAL A 7 2.69 7.82 -7.23
CA VAL A 7 4.02 7.89 -6.59
C VAL A 7 4.97 6.78 -7.06
N MET A 8 4.56 5.52 -6.93
CA MET A 8 5.44 4.38 -7.18
C MET A 8 4.66 3.21 -7.77
N LEU A 9 5.05 2.77 -8.97
CA LEU A 9 4.48 1.60 -9.62
C LEU A 9 5.56 0.52 -9.80
N LEU A 10 5.34 -0.64 -9.19
CA LEU A 10 6.25 -1.79 -9.26
C LEU A 10 5.53 -2.94 -9.98
N GLY A 11 6.00 -3.23 -11.19
CA GLY A 11 5.33 -4.12 -12.14
C GLY A 11 4.38 -3.35 -13.06
N HIS A 12 4.70 -3.28 -14.35
CA HIS A 12 4.01 -2.39 -15.29
C HIS A 12 2.68 -2.97 -15.80
N SER A 13 2.61 -4.29 -15.98
CA SER A 13 1.49 -4.99 -16.62
C SER A 13 1.05 -6.22 -15.83
N ASP A 14 -0.27 -6.42 -15.76
CA ASP A 14 -0.88 -7.59 -15.14
C ASP A 14 -0.58 -8.89 -15.94
N SER A 15 -0.27 -8.78 -17.25
CA SER A 15 0.09 -9.93 -18.10
C SER A 15 1.57 -10.28 -18.09
N TYR A 16 2.44 -9.42 -17.54
CA TYR A 16 3.89 -9.61 -17.59
C TYR A 16 4.40 -10.46 -16.42
N THR A 17 4.21 -11.78 -16.56
CA THR A 17 4.50 -12.75 -15.49
C THR A 17 5.98 -12.93 -15.15
N GLN A 18 6.90 -12.33 -15.91
CA GLN A 18 8.34 -12.34 -15.59
C GLN A 18 8.65 -11.54 -14.31
N ASP A 19 7.75 -10.64 -13.89
CA ASP A 19 7.88 -9.88 -12.64
C ASP A 19 7.61 -10.70 -11.37
N LYS A 20 7.20 -11.98 -11.47
CA LYS A 20 6.95 -12.85 -10.29
C LYS A 20 8.14 -13.00 -9.35
N ASN A 21 9.36 -12.90 -9.89
CA ASN A 21 10.59 -13.01 -9.11
C ASN A 21 11.10 -11.64 -8.61
N MET A 22 10.38 -10.55 -8.90
CA MET A 22 10.70 -9.23 -8.40
C MET A 22 10.61 -9.23 -6.87
N GLN A 23 11.65 -8.71 -6.21
CA GLN A 23 11.69 -8.53 -4.77
C GLN A 23 12.10 -7.10 -4.47
N VAL A 24 11.28 -6.38 -3.72
CA VAL A 24 11.53 -4.99 -3.37
C VAL A 24 11.32 -4.78 -1.87
N THR A 25 12.22 -4.03 -1.25
CA THR A 25 12.05 -3.52 0.12
C THR A 25 11.85 -2.01 0.06
N ILE A 26 10.77 -1.54 0.67
CA ILE A 26 10.43 -0.13 0.81
C ILE A 26 10.50 0.18 2.29
N ALA A 27 11.53 0.91 2.70
CA ALA A 27 11.81 1.14 4.11
C ALA A 27 12.15 2.59 4.43
N PHE A 28 11.72 3.04 5.61
CA PHE A 28 12.10 4.34 6.19
C PHE A 28 11.77 5.56 5.30
N ASN A 29 10.74 5.45 4.47
CA ASN A 29 10.26 6.57 3.66
C ASN A 29 9.20 7.38 4.42
N HIS A 30 9.19 8.69 4.17
CA HIS A 30 8.05 9.54 4.53
C HIS A 30 7.22 9.85 3.28
N PHE A 31 6.00 9.34 3.26
CA PHE A 31 4.95 9.61 2.27
C PHE A 31 4.00 10.67 2.85
N GLY A 32 4.28 11.93 2.52
CA GLY A 32 3.64 13.09 3.11
C GLY A 32 2.37 13.55 2.38
N GLU A 33 1.95 14.77 2.70
CA GLU A 33 0.74 15.39 2.15
C GLU A 33 0.75 15.56 0.62
N GLY A 34 -0.45 15.64 0.05
CA GLY A 34 -0.67 15.83 -1.38
C GLY A 34 -0.28 14.63 -2.23
N LEU A 35 -0.07 13.46 -1.61
CA LEU A 35 0.11 12.21 -2.34
C LEU A 35 -1.25 11.54 -2.55
N VAL A 36 -1.60 11.25 -3.81
CA VAL A 36 -2.92 10.69 -4.09
C VAL A 36 -2.94 9.17 -3.89
N GLN A 37 -1.99 8.45 -4.50
CA GLN A 37 -2.01 6.99 -4.55
C GLN A 37 -0.64 6.34 -4.83
N ARG A 38 -0.61 5.00 -4.72
CA ARG A 38 0.50 4.13 -5.17
C ARG A 38 1.78 4.28 -4.36
N MET A 39 1.70 4.09 -3.04
CA MET A 39 2.83 4.17 -2.12
C MET A 39 3.12 2.83 -1.40
N PRO A 40 3.34 1.70 -2.09
CA PRO A 40 3.44 1.50 -3.54
C PRO A 40 2.14 0.98 -4.18
N ARG A 41 2.12 0.89 -5.52
CA ARG A 41 1.25 -0.06 -6.25
C ARG A 41 2.07 -1.21 -6.81
N CYS A 42 1.72 -2.44 -6.45
CA CYS A 42 2.52 -3.64 -6.71
C CYS A 42 1.82 -4.67 -7.60
N ARG A 43 2.61 -5.45 -8.36
CA ARG A 43 2.14 -6.61 -9.14
C ARG A 43 3.11 -7.78 -9.09
N HIS A 44 2.58 -9.00 -9.11
CA HIS A 44 3.27 -10.31 -9.14
C HIS A 44 4.27 -10.61 -8.01
N GLY A 45 5.29 -9.77 -7.84
CA GLY A 45 6.45 -10.03 -6.98
C GLY A 45 6.17 -9.97 -5.48
N TYR A 46 7.26 -9.97 -4.71
CA TYR A 46 7.27 -9.84 -3.26
C TYR A 46 7.73 -8.45 -2.83
N PHE A 47 7.00 -7.85 -1.90
CA PHE A 47 7.21 -6.49 -1.44
C PHE A 47 7.23 -6.43 0.08
N HIS A 48 8.36 -6.07 0.66
CA HIS A 48 8.47 -5.79 2.09
C HIS A 48 8.35 -4.28 2.32
N VAL A 49 7.23 -3.84 2.87
CA VAL A 49 6.95 -2.44 3.18
C VAL A 49 7.13 -2.28 4.68
N VAL A 50 8.24 -1.68 5.13
CA VAL A 50 8.61 -1.68 6.55
C VAL A 50 9.00 -0.30 7.10
N ASN A 51 8.47 0.07 8.26
CA ASN A 51 8.81 1.31 8.97
C ASN A 51 8.73 2.59 8.12
N ASN A 52 7.74 2.69 7.24
CA ASN A 52 7.44 3.92 6.51
C ASN A 52 6.37 4.74 7.26
N ASP A 53 6.44 6.06 7.13
CA ASP A 53 5.46 7.00 7.67
C ASP A 53 4.58 7.53 6.55
N TYR A 54 3.26 7.33 6.68
CA TYR A 54 2.25 7.72 5.71
C TYR A 54 1.32 8.75 6.32
N THR A 55 1.17 9.90 5.68
CA THR A 55 0.29 10.95 6.18
C THR A 55 -0.57 11.54 5.07
N HIS A 56 -1.88 11.64 5.31
CA HIS A 56 -2.83 12.40 4.50
C HIS A 56 -2.85 12.04 3.01
N TRP A 57 -2.86 10.75 2.67
CA TRP A 57 -3.07 10.33 1.27
C TRP A 57 -4.50 10.65 0.81
N GLU A 58 -4.71 10.94 -0.48
CA GLU A 58 -6.04 11.37 -0.95
C GLU A 58 -6.94 10.22 -1.43
N MET A 59 -6.38 9.07 -1.82
CA MET A 59 -7.15 7.91 -2.32
C MET A 59 -6.83 6.61 -1.57
N TYR A 60 -5.61 6.08 -1.70
CA TYR A 60 -5.13 4.92 -0.94
C TYR A 60 -3.61 5.00 -0.74
N ALA A 61 -3.10 4.39 0.32
CA ALA A 61 -1.67 4.33 0.58
C ALA A 61 -1.01 3.24 -0.28
N ILE A 62 -1.34 1.98 -0.01
CA ILE A 62 -0.74 0.80 -0.63
C ILE A 62 -1.78 0.12 -1.53
N GLY A 63 -1.39 -0.38 -2.70
CA GLY A 63 -2.32 -1.13 -3.53
C GLY A 63 -1.63 -2.20 -4.38
N GLY A 64 -2.44 -3.00 -5.05
CA GLY A 64 -1.90 -3.99 -5.98
C GLY A 64 -2.93 -4.69 -6.85
N SER A 65 -2.40 -5.38 -7.87
CA SER A 65 -3.15 -6.21 -8.82
C SER A 65 -2.25 -7.34 -9.34
N ALA A 66 -2.81 -8.35 -9.99
CA ALA A 66 -2.05 -9.51 -10.50
C ALA A 66 -1.21 -10.23 -9.41
N ASN A 67 -1.86 -10.54 -8.28
CA ASN A 67 -1.33 -11.39 -7.21
C ASN A 67 0.09 -11.02 -6.70
N PRO A 68 0.31 -9.79 -6.21
CA PRO A 68 1.52 -9.47 -5.47
C PRO A 68 1.46 -10.06 -4.05
N THR A 69 2.61 -10.31 -3.45
CA THR A 69 2.72 -10.57 -2.01
C THR A 69 3.28 -9.33 -1.33
N ILE A 70 2.49 -8.71 -0.45
CA ILE A 70 2.91 -7.51 0.29
C ILE A 70 2.98 -7.82 1.78
N ASN A 71 4.17 -7.71 2.36
CA ASN A 71 4.43 -7.81 3.79
C ASN A 71 4.60 -6.41 4.37
N SER A 72 3.60 -5.93 5.11
CA SER A 72 3.57 -4.61 5.76
C SER A 72 3.91 -4.74 7.26
N GLN A 73 4.99 -4.10 7.70
CA GLN A 73 5.49 -4.22 9.08
C GLN A 73 5.90 -2.87 9.66
N GLY A 74 5.43 -2.53 10.86
CA GLY A 74 5.87 -1.33 11.59
C GLY A 74 5.61 0.01 10.89
N ASN A 75 4.76 0.04 9.85
CA ASN A 75 4.40 1.29 9.17
C ASN A 75 3.44 2.11 10.04
N ARG A 76 3.57 3.44 9.97
CA ARG A 76 2.67 4.39 10.62
C ARG A 76 1.74 4.99 9.57
N PHE A 77 0.43 4.94 9.81
CA PHE A 77 -0.57 5.50 8.91
C PHE A 77 -1.40 6.58 9.60
N VAL A 78 -1.36 7.80 9.07
CA VAL A 78 -2.21 8.91 9.50
C VAL A 78 -3.15 9.22 8.35
N ALA A 79 -4.37 8.71 8.42
CA ALA A 79 -5.35 8.90 7.37
C ALA A 79 -5.82 10.36 7.32
N PRO A 80 -6.15 10.90 6.13
CA PRO A 80 -6.74 12.24 6.02
C PRO A 80 -8.09 12.31 6.74
N ASP A 81 -8.55 13.49 7.15
CA ASP A 81 -9.89 13.68 7.71
C ASP A 81 -10.99 13.74 6.63
N ILE A 82 -10.91 12.82 5.66
CA ILE A 82 -11.85 12.67 4.56
C ILE A 82 -12.52 11.31 4.71
N ARG A 83 -13.86 11.30 4.75
CA ARG A 83 -14.67 10.09 5.03
C ARG A 83 -14.36 8.93 4.09
N PHE A 84 -14.07 9.22 2.82
CA PHE A 84 -13.91 8.21 1.77
C PHE A 84 -12.45 7.83 1.48
N SER A 85 -11.48 8.42 2.19
CA SER A 85 -10.04 8.23 1.96
C SER A 85 -9.35 7.62 3.17
N LYS A 86 -10.00 6.64 3.81
CA LYS A 86 -9.47 5.98 5.02
C LYS A 86 -8.81 4.64 4.73
N GLU A 87 -9.05 4.07 3.56
CA GLU A 87 -8.54 2.74 3.21
C GLU A 87 -7.03 2.81 2.96
N VAL A 88 -6.27 2.01 3.71
CA VAL A 88 -4.82 1.89 3.54
C VAL A 88 -4.49 1.05 2.31
N THR A 89 -5.29 0.02 2.03
CA THR A 89 -5.09 -0.94 0.94
C THR A 89 -6.12 -0.72 -0.17
N LYS A 90 -5.73 -0.91 -1.43
CA LYS A 90 -6.69 -1.04 -2.54
C LYS A 90 -6.33 -2.19 -3.47
N HIS A 91 -7.31 -3.04 -3.75
CA HIS A 91 -7.20 -4.16 -4.69
C HIS A 91 -7.81 -3.75 -6.01
N GLU A 92 -7.00 -3.73 -7.07
CA GLU A 92 -7.49 -3.47 -8.42
C GLU A 92 -7.65 -4.83 -9.14
N ASP A 93 -8.88 -5.19 -9.50
CA ASP A 93 -9.24 -6.34 -10.36
C ASP A 93 -8.73 -7.74 -9.95
N ALA A 94 -8.63 -8.06 -8.66
CA ALA A 94 -8.12 -9.35 -8.20
C ALA A 94 -9.22 -10.41 -8.00
N PRO A 95 -9.16 -11.59 -8.67
CA PRO A 95 -9.87 -12.78 -8.21
C PRO A 95 -9.16 -13.34 -6.97
N ASP A 96 -9.81 -13.30 -5.80
CA ASP A 96 -9.64 -14.05 -4.53
C ASP A 96 -8.22 -14.42 -4.00
N GLN A 97 -7.11 -14.01 -4.60
CA GLN A 97 -5.77 -14.55 -4.31
C GLN A 97 -4.72 -13.50 -3.91
N TYR A 98 -5.08 -12.22 -3.81
CA TYR A 98 -4.18 -11.19 -3.30
C TYR A 98 -3.80 -11.49 -1.84
N LYS A 99 -2.51 -11.40 -1.49
CA LYS A 99 -2.03 -11.61 -0.12
C LYS A 99 -1.38 -10.36 0.41
N PHE A 100 -2.09 -9.66 1.30
CA PHE A 100 -1.53 -8.58 2.09
C PHE A 100 -1.41 -9.03 3.55
N LEU A 101 -0.17 -9.26 3.95
CA LEU A 101 0.17 -9.64 5.30
C LEU A 101 0.57 -8.37 6.03
N SER A 102 -0.21 -8.00 7.05
CA SER A 102 0.14 -6.87 7.91
C SER A 102 0.25 -7.32 9.35
N SER A 103 1.35 -6.96 10.00
CA SER A 103 1.57 -7.26 11.41
C SER A 103 1.04 -6.17 12.33
N TYR A 104 1.01 -4.90 11.89
CA TYR A 104 0.54 -3.75 12.68
C TYR A 104 0.12 -2.60 11.74
N ILE A 105 -1.18 -2.26 11.71
CA ILE A 105 -1.70 -1.04 11.06
C ILE A 105 -2.29 -0.14 12.15
N TYR A 106 -1.63 0.98 12.41
CA TYR A 106 -2.15 2.06 13.25
C TYR A 106 -2.70 3.16 12.34
N ILE A 107 -4.02 3.41 12.39
CA ILE A 107 -4.69 4.50 11.65
C ILE A 107 -5.16 5.54 12.67
N TYR A 108 -4.60 6.74 12.63
CA TYR A 108 -5.06 7.91 13.43
C TYR A 108 -6.03 8.79 12.60
N PRO A 109 -7.01 9.52 13.19
CA PRO A 109 -7.25 9.76 14.63
C PRO A 109 -8.40 8.94 15.27
N TYR A 110 -9.02 7.99 14.56
CA TYR A 110 -10.13 7.20 15.12
C TYR A 110 -9.68 5.75 15.40
N ILE A 111 -9.80 5.36 16.67
CA ILE A 111 -9.34 4.09 17.25
C ILE A 111 -10.20 2.90 16.78
N ASN A 112 -9.52 1.87 16.28
CA ASN A 112 -9.82 0.43 16.18
C ASN A 112 -11.14 -0.06 15.55
N TYR A 113 -11.03 -0.88 14.50
CA TYR A 113 -11.55 -2.26 14.50
C TYR A 113 -10.71 -3.15 13.57
N GLY A 114 -10.15 -4.23 14.12
CA GLY A 114 -9.82 -5.45 13.39
C GLY A 114 -8.57 -5.40 12.52
N ILE A 115 -7.66 -6.33 12.78
CA ILE A 115 -6.79 -6.86 11.73
C ILE A 115 -7.71 -7.43 10.65
N LEU A 116 -7.88 -6.71 9.54
CA LEU A 116 -8.45 -7.29 8.34
C LEU A 116 -7.30 -8.04 7.64
N PHE A 117 -7.20 -9.34 7.90
CA PHE A 117 -6.63 -10.22 6.89
C PHE A 117 -7.64 -10.23 5.74
N ILE A 118 -7.32 -9.55 4.65
CA ILE A 118 -7.92 -9.77 3.32
C ILE A 118 -6.88 -10.45 2.45
#